data_AF-A0A258D2J1-F1
#
_entry.id   AF-A0A258D2J1-F1
#
_cell.length_a   1.000
_cell.length_b   1.000
_cell.length_c   1.000
_cell.angle_alpha   90.00
_cell.angle_beta   90.00
_cell.angle_gamma   90.00
#
_symmetry.space_group_name_H-M   'P 1'
#
loop_
_entity.id
_entity.type
_entity.pdbx_description
1 polymer ?
#
loop_
_entity_poly.entity_id
_entity_poly.type
_entity_poly.pdbx_seq_one_letter_code
_entity_poly.pdbx_strand_id
1 'polypeptide(L)'
;MTSEPERLTEDPLFLACTRPAMIAGVTMEAMAINVMSSCILFLMAGSIVYGLVALPIHLICRAICRHDPNQFRLLVAWLETRGRARNGAVWGGSSPTPLRLVRRFTAREVAHG
;
A
#
# COMPACT_ATOMS: atom_id res chain seq x y z
N MET A 1 10.64 48.32 -5.27
CA MET A 1 10.35 47.29 -6.28
C MET A 1 9.71 46.14 -5.54
N THR A 2 8.38 46.19 -5.41
CA THR A 2 7.58 45.22 -4.65
C THR A 2 7.41 43.97 -5.50
N SER A 3 7.92 42.84 -5.02
CA SER A 3 7.75 41.53 -5.67
C SER A 3 6.32 41.05 -5.42
N GLU A 4 5.44 41.27 -6.39
CA GLU A 4 4.12 40.63 -6.41
C GLU A 4 4.31 39.10 -6.40
N PRO A 5 3.61 38.34 -5.53
CA PRO A 5 3.75 36.90 -5.47
C PRO A 5 3.28 36.31 -6.80
N GLU A 6 4.19 35.67 -7.53
CA GLU A 6 3.90 34.99 -8.79
C GLU A 6 2.88 33.88 -8.52
N ARG A 7 1.69 34.02 -9.13
CA ARG A 7 0.56 33.12 -8.88
C ARG A 7 0.81 31.80 -9.59
N LEU A 8 0.82 30.70 -8.85
CA LEU A 8 0.92 29.35 -9.40
C LEU A 8 -0.23 29.11 -10.38
N THR A 9 0.12 28.69 -11.60
CA THR A 9 -0.85 28.20 -12.59
C THR A 9 -1.33 26.83 -12.13
N GLU A 10 -2.61 26.72 -11.77
CA GLU A 10 -3.24 25.47 -11.38
C GLU A 10 -4.07 24.92 -12.55
N ASP A 11 -3.69 23.77 -13.09
CA ASP A 11 -4.45 23.06 -14.12
C ASP A 11 -5.35 21.97 -13.49
N PRO A 12 -6.58 21.78 -13.99
CA PRO A 12 -7.46 20.73 -13.48
C PRO A 12 -6.90 19.34 -13.77
N LEU A 13 -6.59 18.57 -12.73
CA LEU A 13 -6.15 17.18 -12.86
C LEU A 13 -7.36 16.23 -12.87
N PHE A 14 -7.52 15.48 -13.96
CA PHE A 14 -8.52 14.40 -14.03
C PHE A 14 -8.03 13.17 -13.25
N LEU A 15 -8.17 13.20 -11.92
CA LEU A 15 -7.72 12.12 -11.02
C LEU A 15 -8.28 10.74 -11.40
N ALA A 16 -9.44 10.66 -12.06
CA ALA A 16 -10.05 9.39 -12.47
C ALA A 16 -9.17 8.58 -13.42
N CYS A 17 -8.36 9.23 -14.26
CA CYS A 17 -7.51 8.56 -15.24
C CYS A 17 -6.18 8.04 -14.65
N THR A 18 -5.81 8.49 -13.45
CA THR A 18 -4.50 8.20 -12.84
C THR A 18 -4.61 7.43 -11.53
N ARG A 19 -5.78 7.41 -10.89
CA ARG A 19 -5.99 6.63 -9.67
C ARG A 19 -6.29 5.16 -10.00
N PRO A 20 -5.74 4.21 -9.22
CA PRO A 20 -6.01 2.79 -9.40
C PRO A 20 -7.51 2.52 -9.23
N ALA A 21 -8.00 1.45 -9.86
CA ALA A 21 -9.39 1.04 -9.74
C ALA A 21 -9.78 0.82 -8.27
N MET A 22 -10.90 1.42 -7.86
CA MET A 22 -11.45 1.31 -6.50
C MET A 22 -12.91 0.90 -6.57
N ILE A 23 -13.31 -0.04 -5.71
CA ILE A 23 -14.69 -0.50 -5.51
C ILE A 23 -15.14 0.00 -4.13
N ALA A 24 -16.25 0.72 -4.08
CA ALA A 24 -16.82 1.27 -2.83
C ALA A 24 -15.84 2.12 -1.98
N GLY A 25 -14.83 2.74 -2.62
CA GLY A 25 -13.81 3.54 -1.93
C GLY A 25 -12.64 2.75 -1.34
N VAL A 26 -12.54 1.46 -1.69
CA VAL A 26 -11.41 0.58 -1.35
C VAL A 26 -10.71 0.13 -2.64
N THR A 27 -9.39 -0.01 -2.61
CA THR A 27 -8.62 -0.46 -3.78
C THR A 27 -8.91 -1.93 -4.10
N MET A 28 -8.73 -2.34 -5.36
CA MET A 28 -8.93 -3.73 -5.78
C MET A 28 -8.17 -4.74 -4.90
N GLU A 29 -6.92 -4.42 -4.55
CA GLU A 29 -6.07 -5.26 -3.69
C GLU A 29 -6.67 -5.44 -2.29
N ALA A 30 -7.10 -4.34 -1.65
CA ALA A 30 -7.70 -4.40 -0.32
C ALA A 30 -9.05 -5.12 -0.32
N MET A 31 -9.83 -4.98 -1.41
CA MET A 31 -11.06 -5.74 -1.58
C MET A 31 -10.77 -7.24 -1.71
N ALA A 32 -9.76 -7.63 -2.51
CA ALA A 32 -9.35 -9.02 -2.65
C ALA A 32 -8.89 -9.62 -1.30
N ILE A 33 -8.08 -8.90 -0.54
CA ILE A 33 -7.63 -9.33 0.80
C ILE A 33 -8.82 -9.49 1.73
N ASN A 34 -9.72 -8.51 1.79
CA ASN A 34 -10.90 -8.60 2.65
C ASN A 34 -11.79 -9.80 2.29
N VAL A 35 -12.10 -9.99 1.00
CA VAL A 35 -12.89 -11.14 0.54
C VAL A 35 -12.18 -12.45 0.89
N MET A 36 -10.90 -12.57 0.58
CA MET A 36 -10.13 -13.79 0.88
C MET A 36 -10.07 -14.09 2.38
N SER A 37 -9.76 -13.10 3.22
CA SER A 37 -9.74 -13.24 4.68
C SER A 37 -11.12 -13.60 5.24
N SER A 38 -12.18 -12.93 4.78
CA SER A 38 -13.54 -13.21 5.24
C SER A 38 -14.03 -14.60 4.82
N CYS A 39 -13.69 -15.05 3.60
CA CYS A 39 -13.95 -16.41 3.13
C CYS A 39 -13.22 -17.45 3.98
N ILE A 40 -11.94 -17.24 4.30
CA ILE A 40 -11.16 -18.17 5.14
C ILE A 40 -11.79 -18.28 6.54
N LEU A 41 -12.15 -17.16 7.15
CA LEU A 41 -12.79 -17.13 8.47
C LEU A 41 -14.17 -17.80 8.46
N PHE A 42 -14.97 -17.54 7.43
CA PHE A 42 -16.27 -18.18 7.22
C PHE A 42 -16.14 -19.71 7.12
N LEU A 43 -15.20 -20.20 6.30
CA LEU A 43 -14.96 -21.64 6.12
C LEU A 43 -14.43 -22.30 7.40
N MET A 44 -13.51 -21.65 8.10
CA MET A 44 -12.95 -22.15 9.36
C MET A 44 -14.00 -22.27 10.47
N ALA A 45 -14.92 -21.30 10.55
CA ALA A 45 -15.93 -21.27 11.60
C ALA A 45 -17.23 -22.02 11.24
N GLY A 46 -17.44 -22.35 9.96
CA GLY A 46 -18.59 -23.11 9.48
C GLY A 46 -19.95 -22.42 9.66
N SER A 47 -19.97 -21.11 9.92
CA SER A 47 -21.19 -20.34 10.16
C SER A 47 -21.19 -19.01 9.42
N ILE A 48 -22.33 -18.67 8.82
CA ILE A 48 -22.52 -17.46 7.99
C ILE A 48 -22.32 -16.16 8.78
N VAL A 49 -22.49 -16.22 10.11
CA VAL A 49 -22.29 -15.08 11.02
C VAL A 49 -20.84 -14.58 10.96
N TYR A 50 -19.87 -15.47 10.73
CA TYR A 50 -18.47 -15.08 10.59
C TYR A 50 -18.17 -14.35 9.28
N GLY A 51 -19.05 -14.46 8.28
CA GLY A 51 -19.00 -13.63 7.08
C GLY A 51 -19.23 -12.14 7.38
N LEU A 52 -19.96 -11.80 8.45
CA LEU A 52 -20.19 -10.40 8.84
C LEU A 52 -18.92 -9.70 9.30
N VAL A 53 -17.86 -10.44 9.66
CA VAL A 53 -16.54 -9.88 9.99
C VAL A 53 -15.92 -9.16 8.77
N ALA A 54 -16.38 -9.44 7.55
CA ALA A 54 -15.97 -8.69 6.36
C ALA A 54 -16.31 -7.19 6.44
N LEU A 55 -17.37 -6.81 7.16
CA LEU A 55 -17.81 -5.42 7.30
C LEU A 55 -16.80 -4.57 8.09
N PRO A 56 -16.43 -4.91 9.34
CA PRO A 56 -15.43 -4.14 10.07
C PRO A 56 -14.07 -4.15 9.36
N ILE A 57 -13.67 -5.26 8.75
CA ILE A 57 -12.43 -5.31 7.95
C ILE A 57 -12.51 -4.33 6.78
N HIS A 58 -13.63 -4.30 6.04
CA HIS A 58 -13.84 -3.36 4.94
C HIS A 58 -13.74 -1.90 5.38
N LEU A 59 -14.32 -1.55 6.54
CA LEU A 59 -14.26 -0.19 7.08
C LEU A 59 -12.83 0.24 7.40
N ILE A 60 -12.02 -0.67 7.97
CA ILE A 60 -10.60 -0.42 8.23
C ILE A 60 -9.83 -0.24 6.92
N CYS A 61 -10.03 -1.12 5.94
CA CYS A 61 -9.43 -0.98 4.62
C CYS A 61 -9.79 0.35 3.95
N ARG A 62 -11.05 0.78 4.08
CA ARG A 62 -11.53 2.07 3.57
C ARG A 62 -10.87 3.25 4.27
N ALA A 63 -10.66 3.19 5.58
CA ALA A 63 -9.95 4.22 6.32
C ALA A 63 -8.49 4.35 5.85
N ILE A 64 -7.81 3.23 5.61
CA ILE A 64 -6.42 3.20 5.12
C ILE A 64 -6.35 3.74 3.68
N CYS A 65 -7.21 3.27 2.77
CA CYS A 65 -7.27 3.75 1.38
C CYS A 65 -7.58 5.24 1.27
N ARG A 66 -8.27 5.83 2.27
CA ARG A 66 -8.55 7.27 2.31
C ARG A 66 -7.28 8.10 2.51
N HIS A 67 -6.30 7.57 3.24
CA HIS A 67 -5.04 8.27 3.49
C HIS A 67 -4.11 8.17 2.28
N ASP A 68 -3.92 6.94 1.77
CA ASP A 68 -3.11 6.71 0.58
C ASP A 68 -3.63 5.48 -0.19
N PRO A 69 -4.10 5.66 -1.44
CA PRO A 69 -4.65 4.57 -2.24
C PRO A 69 -3.60 3.55 -2.69
N ASN A 70 -2.30 3.88 -2.65
CA ASN A 70 -1.22 2.98 -3.05
C ASN A 70 -0.66 2.13 -1.90
N GLN A 71 -1.08 2.34 -0.64
CA GLN A 71 -0.59 1.60 0.53
C GLN A 71 -0.64 0.09 0.34
N PHE A 72 -1.77 -0.44 -0.13
CA PHE A 72 -1.96 -1.88 -0.32
C PHE A 72 -1.10 -2.45 -1.45
N ARG A 73 -0.91 -1.68 -2.54
CA ARG A 73 0.01 -2.08 -3.62
C ARG A 73 1.45 -2.12 -3.13
N LEU A 74 1.84 -1.14 -2.30
CA LEU A 74 3.16 -1.12 -1.67
C LEU A 74 3.34 -2.29 -0.71
N LEU A 75 2.32 -2.65 0.06
CA LEU A 75 2.34 -3.80 0.96
C LEU A 75 2.55 -5.12 0.18
N VAL A 76 1.82 -5.32 -0.92
CA VAL A 76 1.99 -6.50 -1.79
C VAL A 76 3.39 -6.53 -2.39
N ALA A 77 3.85 -5.42 -2.96
CA ALA A 77 5.20 -5.32 -3.52
C ALA A 77 6.29 -5.58 -2.48
N TRP A 78 6.09 -5.11 -1.25
CA TRP A 78 6.97 -5.40 -0.12
C TRP A 78 6.96 -6.89 0.24
N LEU A 79 5.78 -7.53 0.25
CA LEU A 79 5.66 -8.95 0.54
C LEU A 79 6.37 -9.80 -0.52
N GLU A 80 6.22 -9.47 -1.81
CA GLU A 80 6.85 -10.19 -2.92
C GLU A 80 8.38 -10.06 -2.95
N THR A 81 8.91 -8.94 -2.47
CA THR A 81 10.35 -8.61 -2.50
C THR A 81 11.06 -8.94 -1.19
N ARG A 82 10.60 -8.36 -0.07
CA ARG A 82 11.17 -8.53 1.28
C ARG A 82 10.64 -9.78 1.97
N GLY A 83 9.34 -10.03 1.90
CA GLY A 83 8.74 -11.21 2.53
C GLY A 83 9.20 -12.53 1.92
N ARG A 84 9.39 -12.56 0.60
CA ARG A 84 9.87 -13.76 -0.12
C ARG A 84 11.37 -14.01 0.08
N ALA A 85 12.16 -12.96 0.29
CA ALA A 85 13.59 -13.06 0.56
C ALA A 85 13.88 -13.42 2.02
N ARG A 86 13.62 -14.68 2.41
CA ARG A 86 13.93 -15.20 3.75
C ARG A 86 15.42 -15.14 4.11
N ASN A 87 16.27 -15.11 3.08
CA ASN A 87 17.72 -15.09 3.17
C ASN A 87 18.25 -13.67 3.44
N GLY A 88 17.39 -12.66 3.58
CA GLY A 88 17.80 -11.27 3.67
C GLY A 88 18.70 -10.96 4.87
N ALA A 89 18.60 -11.73 5.94
CA ALA A 89 19.51 -11.62 7.09
C ALA A 89 20.94 -12.08 6.77
N VAL A 90 21.10 -13.09 5.89
CA VAL A 90 22.40 -13.62 5.48
C VAL A 90 23.08 -12.68 4.48
N TRP A 91 22.32 -12.13 3.53
CA TRP A 91 22.86 -11.31 2.44
C TRP A 91 22.76 -9.79 2.67
N GLY A 92 22.11 -9.36 3.76
CA GLY A 92 21.91 -7.94 4.08
C GLY A 92 20.83 -7.23 3.24
N GLY A 93 20.10 -7.95 2.37
CA GLY A 93 19.01 -7.42 1.55
C GLY A 93 18.23 -8.49 0.81
N SER A 94 17.19 -8.08 0.06
CA SER A 94 16.38 -9.02 -0.75
C SER A 94 17.08 -9.55 -2.01
N SER A 95 18.27 -9.04 -2.34
CA SER A 95 19.04 -9.46 -3.52
C SER A 95 20.06 -10.53 -3.14
N PRO A 96 20.15 -11.65 -3.88
CA PRO A 96 21.16 -12.68 -3.67
C PRO A 96 22.51 -12.30 -4.33
N THR A 97 22.86 -11.02 -4.31
CA THR A 97 24.13 -10.55 -4.88
C THR A 97 25.27 -10.83 -3.91
N PRO A 98 26.43 -11.33 -4.39
CA PRO A 98 27.62 -11.47 -3.55
C PRO A 98 28.24 -10.12 -3.19
N LEU A 99 27.81 -9.03 -3.84
CA LEU A 99 28.29 -7.68 -3.55
C LEU A 99 27.65 -7.15 -2.26
N ARG A 100 28.47 -6.55 -1.39
CA ARG A 100 28.00 -5.96 -0.14
C ARG A 100 26.96 -4.87 -0.42
N LEU A 101 25.78 -4.98 0.19
CA LEU A 101 24.77 -3.95 0.10
C LEU A 101 25.24 -2.68 0.84
N VAL A 102 25.65 -1.67 0.08
CA VAL A 102 26.02 -0.35 0.60
C VAL A 102 24.81 0.57 0.46
N ARG A 103 24.21 0.98 1.59
CA ARG A 103 23.24 2.08 1.57
C ARG A 103 23.98 3.37 1.28
N ARG A 104 23.73 3.98 0.13
CA ARG A 104 24.24 5.31 -0.22
C ARG A 104 23.38 6.45 0.33
N PHE A 105 22.17 6.16 0.80
CA PHE A 105 21.25 7.16 1.33
C PHE A 105 21.52 7.44 2.80
N THR A 106 21.55 8.73 3.15
CA THR A 106 21.70 9.23 4.52
C THR A 106 20.32 9.56 5.08
N ALA A 107 20.10 9.35 6.38
CA ALA A 107 18.79 9.60 7.02
C ALA A 107 18.25 11.03 6.83
N ARG A 108 19.14 12.02 6.58
CA ARG A 108 18.78 13.41 6.28
C ARG A 108 18.12 13.60 4.91
N GLU A 109 18.42 12.73 3.94
CA GLU A 109 17.89 12.82 2.58
C GLU A 109 16.44 12.30 2.50
N VAL A 110 16.04 11.43 3.43
CA VAL A 110 14.67 10.87 3.49
C VAL A 110 13.66 11.90 4.00
N ALA A 111 14.10 12.91 4.77
CA ALA A 111 13.21 13.92 5.33
C ALA A 111 12.71 14.96 4.32
N HIS A 112 13.26 14.97 3.10
CA HIS A 112 12.96 15.95 2.06
C HIS A 112 12.37 15.34 0.77
N GLY A 113 12.03 14.05 0.78
CA GLY A 113 11.36 13.35 -0.32
C GLY A 113 9.89 13.10 0.01
#